data_AF-A0A5E4HQP8-F1
#
_entry.id   AF-A0A5E4HQP8-F1
#
_cell.length_a   1.000
_cell.length_b   1.000
_cell.length_c   1.000
_cell.angle_alpha   90.00
_cell.angle_beta   90.00
_cell.angle_gamma   90.00
#
_symmetry.space_group_name_H-M   'P 1'
#
loop_
_entity.id
_entity.type
_entity.pdbx_description
1 polymer ?
#
loop_
_entity_poly.entity_id
_entity_poly.type
_entity_poly.pdbx_seq_one_letter_code
_entity_poly.pdbx_strand_id
1 'polypeptide(L)'
;MGLIGLPEMILILVVAIIFFGPDKIPELARSLGKATGEFKKAQMETEREIKKVGEPMDEKDTKIHNLAIEMGLDVQNKTSEQLVEEIRLKVRSKEAKIPPNIAG
;
A
#
# COMPACT_ATOMS: atom_id res chain seq x y z
N MET A 1 22.66 -6.50 45.44
CA MET A 1 21.33 -6.23 44.83
C MET A 1 21.03 -7.42 43.93
N GLY A 2 20.40 -8.47 44.47
CA GLY A 2 20.12 -9.68 43.69
C GLY A 2 19.05 -9.39 42.64
N LEU A 3 19.29 -9.77 41.40
CA LEU A 3 18.24 -9.81 40.38
C LEU A 3 17.15 -10.76 40.87
N ILE A 4 15.89 -10.32 40.80
CA ILE A 4 14.73 -11.17 41.07
C ILE A 4 14.88 -12.40 40.16
N GLY A 5 15.12 -13.55 40.77
CA GLY A 5 15.27 -14.80 40.05
C GLY A 5 13.92 -15.31 39.57
N LEU A 6 13.96 -16.37 38.76
CA LEU A 6 12.77 -17.11 38.38
C LEU A 6 11.95 -17.59 39.61
N PRO A 7 12.56 -18.07 40.71
CA PRO A 7 11.80 -18.51 41.88
C PRO A 7 10.97 -17.39 42.52
N GLU A 8 11.54 -16.20 42.70
CA GLU A 8 10.86 -15.06 43.28
C GLU A 8 9.72 -14.57 42.37
N MET A 9 9.93 -14.60 41.05
CA MET A 9 8.88 -14.24 40.07
C MET A 9 7.69 -15.20 40.13
N ILE A 10 7.94 -16.51 40.27
CA ILE A 10 6.89 -17.53 40.40
C ILE A 10 6.11 -17.33 41.69
N LEU A 11 6.78 -17.03 42.81
CA LEU A 11 6.11 -16.78 44.09
C LEU A 11 5.13 -15.59 43.99
N ILE A 12 5.57 -14.49 43.36
CA ILE A 12 4.71 -13.33 43.10
C ILE A 12 3.51 -13.70 42.23
N LEU A 13 3.73 -14.50 41.18
CA LEU A 13 2.66 -14.95 40.29
C LEU A 13 1.62 -15.81 41.01
N VAL A 14 2.05 -16.71 41.89
CA VAL A 14 1.15 -17.55 42.70
C VAL A 14 0.30 -16.68 43.62
N VAL A 15 0.90 -15.70 44.30
CA VAL A 15 0.15 -14.75 45.13
C VAL A 15 -0.87 -14.00 44.27
N ALA A 16 -0.46 -13.45 43.12
CA ALA A 16 -1.39 -12.77 42.21
C ALA A 16 -2.55 -13.67 41.75
N ILE A 17 -2.29 -14.95 41.45
CA ILE A 17 -3.32 -15.92 41.08
C ILE A 17 -4.28 -16.21 42.24
N ILE A 18 -3.83 -16.21 43.49
CA ILE A 18 -4.73 -16.37 44.65
C ILE A 18 -5.66 -15.16 44.78
N PHE A 19 -5.14 -13.94 44.58
CA PHE A 19 -5.93 -12.71 44.67
C PHE A 19 -6.92 -12.56 43.50
N PHE A 20 -6.47 -12.80 42.28
CA PHE A 20 -7.30 -12.59 41.08
C PHE A 20 -8.05 -13.86 40.65
N GLY A 21 -7.61 -15.04 41.05
CA GLY A 21 -8.11 -16.33 40.60
C GLY A 21 -7.38 -16.86 39.36
N PRO A 22 -7.19 -18.19 39.23
CA PRO A 22 -6.47 -18.80 38.10
C PRO A 22 -7.18 -18.59 36.76
N ASP A 23 -8.50 -18.39 36.77
CA ASP A 23 -9.30 -18.18 35.56
C ASP A 23 -9.17 -16.75 34.99
N LYS A 24 -8.74 -15.76 35.80
CA LYS A 24 -8.62 -14.37 35.34
C LYS A 24 -7.45 -14.14 34.42
N ILE A 25 -6.33 -14.84 34.62
CA ILE A 25 -5.17 -14.74 33.72
C ILE A 25 -5.52 -15.16 32.27
N PRO A 26 -6.11 -16.34 32.01
CA PRO A 26 -6.49 -16.73 30.65
C PRO A 26 -7.65 -15.88 30.10
N GLU A 27 -8.57 -15.41 30.93
CA GLU A 27 -9.64 -14.50 30.51
C GLU A 27 -9.07 -13.17 29.97
N LEU A 28 -8.16 -12.54 30.74
CA LEU A 28 -7.47 -11.30 30.36
C LEU A 28 -6.59 -11.48 29.12
N ALA A 29 -5.86 -12.60 29.03
CA ALA A 29 -5.05 -12.91 27.86
C ALA A 29 -5.91 -13.05 26.60
N ARG A 30 -7.08 -13.70 26.70
CA ARG A 30 -8.03 -13.83 25.59
C ARG A 30 -8.63 -12.47 25.19
N SER A 31 -9.03 -11.63 26.15
CA SER A 31 -9.61 -10.32 25.84
C SER A 31 -8.58 -9.39 25.19
N LEU A 32 -7.36 -9.35 25.73
CA LEU A 32 -6.26 -8.56 25.16
C LEU A 32 -5.83 -9.08 23.79
N GLY A 33 -5.81 -10.40 23.60
CA GLY A 33 -5.52 -11.03 22.32
C GLY A 33 -6.55 -10.67 21.26
N LYS A 34 -7.85 -10.70 21.60
CA LYS A 34 -8.93 -10.24 20.71
C LYS A 34 -8.77 -8.75 20.37
N ALA A 35 -8.56 -7.90 21.38
CA ALA A 35 -8.39 -6.46 21.17
C ALA A 35 -7.20 -6.14 20.25
N THR A 36 -6.05 -6.77 20.49
CA THR A 36 -4.86 -6.64 19.63
C THR A 36 -5.12 -7.13 18.21
N GLY A 37 -5.85 -8.24 18.06
CA GLY A 37 -6.23 -8.80 16.76
C GLY A 37 -7.10 -7.86 15.94
N GLU A 38 -8.17 -7.34 16.55
CA GLU A 38 -9.06 -6.35 15.91
C GLU A 38 -8.32 -5.05 15.61
N PHE A 39 -7.47 -4.57 16.52
CA PHE A 39 -6.65 -3.38 16.30
C PHE A 39 -5.70 -3.55 15.10
N LYS A 40 -5.05 -4.72 14.97
CA LYS A 40 -4.18 -5.03 13.83
C LYS A 40 -4.98 -5.10 12.53
N LYS A 41 -6.18 -5.68 12.55
CA LYS A 41 -7.08 -5.75 11.39
C LYS A 41 -7.51 -4.35 10.93
N ALA A 42 -7.93 -3.50 11.87
CA ALA A 42 -8.31 -2.12 11.58
C ALA A 42 -7.14 -1.31 11.00
N GLN A 43 -5.92 -1.49 11.53
CA GLN A 43 -4.72 -0.87 10.95
C GLN A 43 -4.46 -1.32 9.51
N MET A 44 -4.56 -2.63 9.22
CA MET A 44 -4.37 -3.14 7.85
C MET A 44 -5.45 -2.62 6.88
N GLU A 45 -6.69 -2.52 7.34
CA GLU A 45 -7.78 -1.97 6.53
C GLU A 45 -7.56 -0.49 6.25
N THR A 46 -7.18 0.28 7.28
CA THR A 46 -6.81 1.70 7.16
C THR A 46 -5.64 1.89 6.18
N GLU A 47 -4.59 1.07 6.28
CA GLU A 47 -3.45 1.13 5.36
C GLU A 47 -3.86 0.81 3.91
N ARG A 48 -4.73 -0.18 3.71
CA ARG A 48 -5.28 -0.50 2.38
C ARG A 48 -6.13 0.63 1.82
N GLU A 49 -6.95 1.28 2.64
CA GLU A 49 -7.76 2.43 2.22
C GLU A 49 -6.88 3.62 1.88
N ILE A 50 -5.89 3.96 2.71
CA ILE A 50 -4.91 5.01 2.43
C ILE A 50 -4.14 4.69 1.15
N LYS A 51 -3.75 3.43 0.93
CA LYS A 51 -3.07 3.01 -0.30
C LYS A 51 -3.98 3.11 -1.53
N LYS A 52 -5.29 2.86 -1.41
CA LYS A 52 -6.26 3.09 -2.49
C LYS A 52 -6.50 4.57 -2.79
N VAL A 53 -6.42 5.43 -1.78
CA VAL A 53 -6.57 6.89 -1.94
C VAL A 53 -5.28 7.55 -2.44
N GLY A 54 -4.13 6.98 -2.08
CA GLY A 54 -2.80 7.42 -2.49
C GLY A 54 -2.19 6.65 -3.65
N GLU A 55 -2.90 5.67 -4.23
CA GLU A 55 -2.56 5.16 -5.55
C GLU A 55 -2.69 6.35 -6.50
N PRO A 56 -1.60 6.79 -7.16
CA PRO A 56 -1.76 7.73 -8.25
C PRO A 56 -2.71 7.07 -9.24
N MET A 57 -3.68 7.83 -9.71
CA MET A 57 -4.42 7.58 -10.95
C MET A 57 -3.49 6.82 -11.90
N ASP A 58 -3.84 5.55 -12.17
CA ASP A 58 -3.13 4.51 -12.94
C ASP A 58 -1.64 4.79 -13.26
N GLU A 59 -0.70 3.90 -12.90
CA GLU A 59 0.71 4.02 -13.34
C GLU A 59 0.82 4.26 -14.87
N LYS A 60 -0.17 3.79 -15.65
CA LYS A 60 -0.32 4.14 -17.07
C LYS A 60 -0.63 5.61 -17.31
N ASP A 61 -1.53 6.24 -16.55
CA ASP A 61 -1.91 7.64 -16.70
C ASP A 61 -0.72 8.56 -16.47
N THR A 62 0.10 8.28 -15.44
CA THR A 62 1.32 9.05 -15.18
C THR A 62 2.35 8.89 -16.31
N LYS A 63 2.52 7.67 -16.85
CA LYS A 63 3.42 7.42 -18.00
C LYS A 63 2.92 8.07 -19.29
N ILE A 64 1.61 8.02 -19.56
CA ILE A 64 0.97 8.67 -20.70
C ILE A 64 1.14 10.19 -20.60
N HIS A 65 0.95 10.76 -19.41
CA HIS A 65 1.12 12.19 -19.17
C HIS A 65 2.57 12.64 -19.41
N ASN A 66 3.55 11.91 -18.88
CA ASN A 66 4.97 12.22 -19.08
C ASN A 66 5.40 12.07 -20.55
N LEU A 67 4.94 11.02 -21.24
CA LEU A 67 5.21 10.81 -22.67
C LEU A 67 4.58 11.93 -23.53
N ALA A 68 3.39 12.40 -23.16
CA ALA A 68 2.73 13.50 -23.85
C ALA A 68 3.52 14.82 -23.72
N ILE A 69 4.02 15.13 -22.52
CA ILE A 69 4.90 16.30 -22.29
C ILE A 69 6.18 16.19 -23.12
N GLU A 70 6.82 15.02 -23.13
CA GLU A 70 8.06 14.78 -23.89
C GLU A 70 7.85 14.92 -25.41
N MET A 71 6.65 14.59 -25.90
CA MET A 71 6.23 14.77 -27.29
C MET A 71 5.72 16.19 -27.64
N GLY A 72 5.76 17.12 -26.68
CA GLY A 72 5.29 18.50 -26.84
C GLY A 72 3.80 18.58 -27.15
N LEU A 73 2.99 17.73 -26.52
CA LEU A 73 1.53 17.77 -26.58
C LEU A 73 0.99 18.65 -25.44
N ASP A 74 -0.11 19.36 -25.72
CA ASP A 74 -0.81 20.11 -24.69
C ASP A 74 -1.64 19.15 -23.83
N VAL A 75 -1.26 19.05 -22.55
CA VAL A 75 -1.85 18.12 -21.58
C VAL A 75 -2.97 18.74 -20.73
N GLN A 76 -3.17 20.05 -20.85
CA GLN A 76 -4.12 20.79 -20.03
C GLN A 76 -5.55 20.54 -20.54
N ASN A 77 -6.42 20.06 -19.66
CA ASN A 77 -7.83 19.71 -19.96
C ASN A 77 -8.06 18.52 -20.91
N LYS A 78 -7.11 17.56 -21.01
CA LYS A 78 -7.28 16.33 -21.80
C LYS A 78 -7.29 15.08 -20.92
N THR A 79 -8.13 14.10 -21.26
CA THR A 79 -8.15 12.80 -20.58
C THR A 79 -7.05 11.88 -21.11
N SER A 80 -6.71 10.84 -20.34
CA SER A 80 -5.70 9.85 -20.72
C SER A 80 -5.99 9.20 -22.08
N GLU A 81 -7.26 8.94 -22.41
CA GLU A 81 -7.65 8.36 -23.70
C GLU A 81 -7.38 9.31 -24.87
N GLN A 82 -7.62 10.60 -24.68
CA GLN A 82 -7.39 11.64 -25.70
C GLN A 82 -5.90 11.83 -25.98
N LEU A 83 -5.07 11.79 -24.93
CA LEU A 83 -3.61 11.86 -25.05
C LEU A 83 -3.05 10.64 -25.80
N VAL A 84 -3.58 9.44 -25.57
CA VAL A 84 -3.15 8.22 -26.28
C VAL A 84 -3.47 8.29 -27.77
N GLU A 85 -4.64 8.78 -28.17
CA GLU A 85 -5.00 9.01 -29.58
C GLU A 85 -4.05 10.02 -30.24
N GLU A 86 -3.77 11.15 -29.57
CA GLU A 86 -2.88 12.19 -30.10
C GLU A 86 -1.43 11.70 -30.25
N ILE A 87 -0.92 10.95 -29.27
CA ILE A 87 0.39 10.30 -29.34
C ILE A 87 0.45 9.36 -30.54
N ARG A 88 -0.58 8.53 -30.73
CA ARG A 88 -0.66 7.56 -31.83
C ARG A 88 -0.66 8.25 -33.19
N LEU A 89 -1.39 9.35 -33.34
CA LEU A 89 -1.45 10.13 -34.59
C LEU A 89 -0.10 10.79 -34.92
N LYS A 90 0.60 11.33 -33.91
CA LYS A 90 1.88 12.03 -34.10
C LYS A 90 3.03 11.07 -34.39
N VAL A 91 3.02 9.86 -33.82
CA VAL A 91 3.95 8.77 -34.16
C VAL A 91 3.73 8.30 -35.59
N ARG A 92 2.48 8.01 -35.97
CA ARG A 92 2.13 7.52 -37.31
C ARG A 92 2.44 8.54 -38.42
N SER A 93 2.33 9.84 -38.13
CA SER A 93 2.68 10.90 -39.08
C SER A 93 4.20 11.10 -39.26
N LYS A 94 5.05 10.69 -38.30
CA LYS A 94 6.51 10.69 -38.47
C LYS A 94 7.02 9.47 -39.25
N GLU A 95 6.34 8.33 -39.14
CA GLU A 95 6.74 7.08 -39.83
C GLU A 95 6.22 6.98 -41.28
N ALA A 96 5.21 7.75 -41.67
CA ALA A 96 4.68 7.76 -43.04
C ALA A 96 5.59 8.47 -44.09
N LYS A 97 6.79 8.92 -43.69
CA LYS A 97 7.80 9.53 -44.60
C LYS A 97 9.07 8.69 -44.74
N ILE A 98 8.96 7.36 -44.66
CA ILE A 98 9.99 6.47 -45.18
C ILE A 98 9.57 6.14 -46.61
N PRO A 99 10.18 6.75 -47.65
CA PRO A 99 9.89 6.33 -49.01
C PRO A 99 10.23 4.84 -49.14
N PRO A 100 9.43 4.04 -49.88
CA PRO A 100 9.86 2.70 -50.26
C PRO A 100 11.20 2.88 -50.98
N ASN A 101 12.28 2.44 -50.34
CA ASN A 101 13.57 2.40 -50.97
C ASN A 101 13.41 1.47 -52.17
N ILE A 102 13.46 2.10 -53.34
CA ILE A 102 13.66 1.54 -54.66
C ILE A 102 14.78 0.49 -54.59
N ALA A 103 14.38 -0.76 -54.40
CA ALA A 103 15.18 -1.91 -54.77
C ALA A 103 15.11 -2.00 -56.30
N GLY A 104 16.04 -1.28 -56.94
CA GLY A 104 16.49 -1.60 -58.29
C GLY A 104 17.47 -2.77 -58.27
#